data_AF-A0A7C5XF98-F1
#
_entry.id   AF-A0A7C5XF98-F1
#
_cell.length_a   1.000
_cell.length_b   1.000
_cell.length_c   1.000
_cell.angle_alpha   90.00
_cell.angle_beta   90.00
_cell.angle_gamma   90.00
#
_symmetry.space_group_name_H-M   'P 1'
#
loop_
_entity.id
_entity.type
_entity.pdbx_description
1 polymer ?
#
loop_
_entity_poly.entity_id
_entity_poly.type
_entity_poly.pdbx_seq_one_letter_code
_entity_poly.pdbx_strand_id
1 'polypeptide(L)'
;MMKKIKNIIIKKVKSVNRGRILGLLTVFSLLFCHLFSPAISLSSPGDFAVITNPACPDVSKDELKLLFLGYKKILGGYPVELFVSRDEAVTSDFIQNVLGLKPSEFNSHWLKRALSGEGAGPKRLTDEEIISRIKNI
;
A
#
# COMPACT_ATOMS: atom_id res chain seq x y z
N MET A 1 5.40 -32.04 -3.05
CA MET A 1 5.45 -30.82 -3.89
C MET A 1 4.93 -29.64 -3.07
N MET A 2 5.82 -28.83 -2.51
CA MET A 2 5.45 -27.71 -1.62
C MET A 2 4.95 -26.53 -2.47
N LYS A 3 3.68 -26.13 -2.31
CA LYS A 3 3.16 -24.90 -2.92
C LYS A 3 3.87 -23.71 -2.27
N LYS A 4 4.81 -23.08 -3.00
CA LYS A 4 5.41 -21.80 -2.61
C LYS A 4 4.32 -20.72 -2.60
N ILE A 5 4.11 -20.09 -1.46
CA ILE A 5 3.13 -19.00 -1.25
C ILE A 5 3.91 -17.68 -1.30
N LYS A 6 3.38 -16.68 -2.02
CA LYS A 6 3.95 -15.33 -2.12
C LYS A 6 3.18 -14.38 -1.21
N ASN A 7 3.89 -13.57 -0.42
CA ASN A 7 3.25 -12.63 0.51
C ASN A 7 3.34 -11.20 -0.03
N ILE A 8 2.24 -10.45 0.12
CA ILE A 8 2.20 -8.99 -0.11
C ILE A 8 1.69 -8.33 1.18
N ILE A 9 2.39 -7.30 1.62
CA ILE A 9 2.37 -6.78 2.98
C ILE A 9 2.36 -5.27 2.95
N ILE A 10 1.82 -4.62 3.98
CA ILE A 10 1.92 -3.17 4.17
C ILE A 10 2.54 -2.87 5.54
N LYS A 11 3.54 -1.98 5.61
CA LYS A 11 4.25 -1.63 6.86
C LYS A 11 4.51 -0.13 6.98
N LYS A 12 4.60 0.43 8.19
CA LYS A 12 4.95 1.85 8.38
C LYS A 12 6.38 2.19 7.92
N VAL A 13 6.56 3.26 7.13
CA VAL A 13 7.90 3.76 6.71
C VAL A 13 8.37 4.83 7.68
N LYS A 14 9.60 4.69 8.18
CA LYS A 14 10.25 5.71 9.01
C LYS A 14 10.89 6.75 8.08
N SER A 15 10.38 7.98 8.09
CA SER A 15 10.87 9.10 7.29
C SER A 15 12.38 9.33 7.50
N VAL A 16 13.18 9.12 6.45
CA VAL A 16 14.59 9.51 6.36
C VAL A 16 14.64 10.90 5.74
N ASN A 17 14.91 11.90 6.57
CA ASN A 17 15.11 13.27 6.12
C ASN A 17 16.56 13.42 5.61
N ARG A 18 16.75 13.44 4.29
CA ARG A 18 18.02 13.80 3.65
C ARG A 18 17.76 14.70 2.46
N GLY A 19 18.24 15.94 2.54
CA GLY A 19 18.32 16.81 1.37
C GLY A 19 18.52 18.28 1.68
N ARG A 20 19.66 18.64 2.29
CA ARG A 20 20.24 19.98 2.10
C ARG A 20 20.80 20.01 0.67
N ILE A 21 20.21 20.82 -0.22
CA ILE A 21 20.83 21.25 -1.48
C ILE A 21 20.44 22.73 -1.63
N LEU A 22 21.35 23.64 -1.25
CA LEU A 22 22.11 24.49 -2.17
C LEU A 22 21.15 25.44 -2.93
N GLY A 23 20.98 26.69 -2.55
CA GLY A 23 22.04 27.69 -2.54
C GLY A 23 22.12 28.38 -3.91
N LEU A 24 21.68 29.64 -3.94
CA LEU A 24 22.00 30.70 -4.91
C LEU A 24 21.16 30.81 -6.20
N LEU A 25 20.72 32.07 -6.45
CA LEU A 25 20.24 32.66 -7.73
C LEU A 25 18.80 32.26 -8.11
N THR A 26 17.81 33.14 -8.32
CA THR A 26 17.84 34.55 -8.74
C THR A 26 16.50 35.19 -8.34
N VAL A 27 16.62 36.31 -7.64
CA VAL A 27 15.56 37.31 -7.41
C VAL A 27 15.25 37.95 -8.77
N PHE A 28 14.25 37.47 -9.51
CA PHE A 28 13.75 38.20 -10.68
C PHE A 28 12.30 37.81 -10.97
N SER A 29 11.43 38.82 -11.02
CA SER A 29 10.05 38.74 -11.54
C SER A 29 8.97 38.19 -10.59
N LEU A 30 8.99 38.66 -9.34
CA LEU A 30 7.82 38.77 -8.47
C LEU A 30 6.80 39.79 -9.03
N LEU A 31 6.03 39.51 -10.10
CA LEU A 31 4.85 40.32 -10.49
C LEU A 31 3.99 39.81 -11.67
N PHE A 32 3.65 38.51 -11.80
CA PHE A 32 2.57 38.15 -12.76
C PHE A 32 1.84 36.80 -12.58
N CYS A 33 1.71 36.21 -11.38
CA CYS A 33 0.95 34.96 -11.23
C CYS A 33 0.28 34.84 -9.85
N HIS A 34 -0.55 35.81 -9.46
CA HIS A 34 -1.25 35.81 -8.15
C HIS A 34 -2.74 35.48 -8.21
N LEU A 35 -3.23 34.83 -9.28
CA LEU A 35 -4.63 34.42 -9.41
C LEU A 35 -4.81 33.07 -10.11
N PHE A 36 -4.00 32.07 -9.77
CA PHE A 36 -4.40 30.66 -9.92
C PHE A 36 -3.44 29.79 -9.11
N SER A 37 -3.63 29.73 -7.79
CA SER A 37 -2.98 28.68 -6.99
C SER A 37 -3.94 27.49 -6.95
N PRO A 38 -3.75 26.43 -7.76
CA PRO A 38 -4.32 25.15 -7.37
C PRO A 38 -3.63 24.82 -6.05
N ALA A 39 -4.43 24.59 -5.00
CA ALA A 39 -3.93 23.99 -3.78
C ALA A 39 -3.24 22.68 -4.20
N ILE A 40 -1.91 22.71 -4.30
CA ILE A 40 -1.10 21.52 -4.38
C ILE A 40 -1.25 20.91 -3.00
N SER A 41 -2.27 20.06 -2.85
CA SER A 41 -2.29 19.10 -1.77
C SER A 41 -1.03 18.27 -1.94
N LEU A 42 0.04 18.62 -1.21
CA LEU A 42 1.13 17.72 -0.95
C LEU A 42 0.53 16.54 -0.19
N SER A 43 0.00 15.55 -0.92
CA SER A 43 -0.14 14.21 -0.40
C SER A 43 1.29 13.75 -0.11
N SER A 44 1.71 13.87 1.16
CA SER A 44 2.93 13.23 1.64
C SER A 44 2.94 11.80 1.10
N PRO A 45 4.06 11.30 0.55
CA PRO A 45 4.20 9.88 0.26
C PRO A 45 3.77 9.13 1.53
N GLY A 46 2.67 8.39 1.43
CA GLY A 46 1.99 7.84 2.60
C GLY A 46 2.97 7.06 3.48
N ASP A 47 2.74 7.11 4.79
CA ASP A 47 3.56 6.51 5.84
C ASP A 47 3.62 4.97 5.79
N PHE A 48 3.32 4.35 4.65
CA PHE A 48 3.26 2.91 4.48
C PHE A 48 4.10 2.43 3.28
N ALA A 49 4.63 1.22 3.37
CA ALA A 49 5.37 0.51 2.35
C ALA A 49 4.66 -0.79 2.03
N VAL A 50 4.50 -1.09 0.74
CA VAL A 50 4.09 -2.42 0.32
C VAL A 50 5.32 -3.31 0.21
N ILE A 51 5.40 -4.36 1.03
CA ILE A 51 6.51 -5.31 1.07
C ILE A 51 6.07 -6.60 0.39
N THR A 52 6.94 -7.16 -0.44
CA THR A 52 6.73 -8.47 -1.05
C THR A 52 7.88 -9.40 -0.69
N ASN A 53 7.66 -10.72 -0.77
CA ASN A 53 8.79 -11.67 -0.73
C ASN A 53 9.76 -11.34 -1.89
N PRO A 54 11.09 -11.35 -1.70
CA PRO A 54 12.07 -11.16 -2.76
C PRO A 54 11.86 -12.01 -4.03
N ALA A 55 11.24 -13.18 -3.91
CA ALA A 55 10.90 -14.04 -5.04
C ALA A 55 9.63 -13.58 -5.82
N CYS A 56 8.92 -12.55 -5.34
CA CYS A 56 7.80 -11.94 -6.03
C CYS A 56 8.29 -11.07 -7.19
N PRO A 57 7.65 -11.13 -8.37
CA PRO A 57 7.87 -10.11 -9.39
C PRO A 57 7.39 -8.75 -8.87
N ASP A 58 7.84 -7.68 -9.52
CA ASP A 58 7.28 -6.34 -9.29
C ASP A 58 5.77 -6.35 -9.50
N VAL A 59 5.06 -5.62 -8.64
CA VAL A 59 3.60 -5.58 -8.64
C VAL A 59 3.13 -4.16 -8.89
N SER A 60 2.34 -3.99 -9.95
CA SER A 60 1.72 -2.70 -10.25
C SER A 60 0.63 -2.33 -9.23
N LYS A 61 0.29 -1.04 -9.15
CA LYS A 61 -0.81 -0.55 -8.30
C LYS A 61 -2.14 -1.24 -8.62
N ASP A 62 -2.42 -1.45 -9.91
CA ASP A 62 -3.66 -2.10 -10.35
C ASP A 62 -3.68 -3.58 -9.97
N GLU A 63 -2.55 -4.27 -10.07
CA GLU A 63 -2.45 -5.65 -9.59
C GLU A 63 -2.60 -5.76 -8.08
N LEU A 64 -2.03 -4.83 -7.31
CA LEU A 64 -2.26 -4.76 -5.87
C LEU A 64 -3.75 -4.60 -5.57
N LYS A 65 -4.46 -3.73 -6.30
CA LYS A 65 -5.90 -3.55 -6.14
C LYS A 65 -6.67 -4.84 -6.41
N LEU A 66 -6.37 -5.53 -7.51
CA LEU A 66 -7.01 -6.81 -7.83
C LEU A 66 -6.73 -7.89 -6.77
N LEU A 67 -5.51 -7.93 -6.23
CA LEU A 67 -5.13 -8.88 -5.18
C LEU A 67 -5.85 -8.57 -3.86
N PHE A 68 -5.78 -7.33 -3.37
CA PHE A 68 -6.39 -6.92 -2.09
C PHE A 68 -7.91 -6.86 -2.10
N LEU A 69 -8.53 -6.77 -3.27
CA LEU A 69 -9.97 -6.97 -3.43
C LEU A 69 -10.33 -8.44 -3.70
N GLY A 70 -9.33 -9.30 -3.90
CA GLY A 70 -9.43 -10.74 -4.11
C GLY A 70 -10.01 -11.15 -5.46
N TYR A 71 -9.96 -10.28 -6.46
CA TYR A 71 -10.25 -10.61 -7.86
C TYR A 71 -9.10 -11.40 -8.49
N LYS A 72 -7.89 -11.25 -7.95
CA LYS A 72 -6.70 -12.04 -8.29
C LYS A 72 -6.21 -12.74 -7.03
N LYS A 73 -5.78 -14.00 -7.15
CA LYS A 73 -5.21 -14.81 -6.05
C LYS A 73 -3.81 -15.37 -6.37
N ILE A 74 -3.33 -15.14 -7.59
CA ILE A 74 -2.08 -15.69 -8.12
C ILE A 74 -1.26 -14.55 -8.70
N LEU A 75 0.03 -14.50 -8.38
CA LEU A 75 0.98 -13.53 -8.92
C LEU A 75 2.24 -14.26 -9.41
N GLY A 76 2.60 -14.06 -10.68
CA GLY A 76 3.77 -14.70 -11.30
C GLY A 76 3.78 -16.23 -11.18
N GLY A 77 2.61 -16.87 -11.22
CA GLY A 77 2.47 -18.34 -11.11
C GLY A 77 2.34 -18.90 -9.69
N TYR A 78 2.37 -18.05 -8.65
CA TYR A 78 2.29 -18.51 -7.26
C TYR A 78 1.05 -17.97 -6.54
N PRO A 79 0.42 -18.77 -5.66
CA PRO A 79 -0.66 -18.30 -4.81
C PRO A 79 -0.16 -17.20 -3.88
N VAL A 80 -1.00 -16.17 -3.68
CA VAL A 80 -0.68 -15.02 -2.84
C VAL A 80 -1.42 -15.09 -1.51
N GLU A 81 -0.72 -14.92 -0.40
CA GLU A 81 -1.32 -14.64 0.91
C GLU A 81 -1.14 -13.15 1.24
N LEU A 82 -2.21 -12.52 1.73
CA LEU A 82 -2.28 -11.08 1.93
C LEU A 82 -2.41 -10.75 3.42
N PHE A 83 -1.62 -9.77 3.83
CA PHE A 83 -1.62 -9.26 5.20
C PHE A 83 -1.74 -7.74 5.20
N VAL A 84 -2.43 -7.22 6.20
CA VAL A 84 -2.52 -5.79 6.50
C VAL A 84 -2.03 -5.55 7.93
N SER A 85 -1.50 -4.35 8.20
CA SER A 85 -1.08 -4.00 9.56
C SER A 85 -2.29 -3.94 10.51
N ARG A 86 -2.05 -4.19 11.80
CA ARG A 86 -3.02 -3.88 12.86
C ARG A 86 -3.13 -2.37 13.11
N ASP A 87 -2.15 -1.57 12.68
CA ASP A 87 -2.27 -0.11 12.70
C ASP A 87 -3.36 0.32 11.70
N GLU A 88 -4.45 0.86 12.23
CA GLU A 88 -5.59 1.30 11.43
C GLU A 88 -5.27 2.50 10.56
N ALA A 89 -4.38 3.40 10.99
CA ALA A 89 -3.98 4.55 10.19
C ALA A 89 -3.20 4.10 8.95
N VAL A 90 -2.21 3.22 9.14
CA VAL A 90 -1.43 2.61 8.04
C VAL A 90 -2.34 1.87 7.06
N THR A 91 -3.27 1.09 7.58
CA THR A 91 -4.21 0.31 6.75
C THR A 91 -5.18 1.22 6.02
N SER A 92 -5.72 2.23 6.70
CA SER A 92 -6.64 3.21 6.12
C SER A 92 -5.98 4.00 4.99
N ASP A 93 -4.74 4.45 5.18
CA ASP A 93 -3.97 5.15 4.17
C ASP A 93 -3.72 4.27 2.94
N PHE A 94 -3.38 2.99 3.13
CA PHE A 94 -3.24 2.07 2.01
C PHE A 94 -4.57 1.87 1.26
N ILE A 95 -5.67 1.62 1.98
CA ILE A 95 -6.99 1.38 1.36
C ILE A 95 -7.42 2.60 0.53
N GLN A 96 -7.24 3.80 1.07
CA GLN A 96 -7.61 5.03 0.37
C GLN A 96 -6.68 5.34 -0.81
N ASN A 97 -5.37 5.34 -0.59
CA ASN A 97 -4.41 5.79 -1.60
C ASN A 97 -4.11 4.74 -2.68
N VAL A 98 -4.18 3.45 -2.35
CA VAL A 98 -3.90 2.34 -3.28
C VAL A 98 -5.17 1.77 -3.88
N LEU A 99 -6.16 1.43 -3.05
CA LEU A 99 -7.39 0.79 -3.53
C LEU A 99 -8.41 1.81 -4.05
N GLY A 100 -8.31 3.07 -3.61
CA GLY A 100 -9.29 4.11 -3.95
C GLY A 100 -10.64 3.87 -3.29
N LEU A 101 -10.65 3.24 -2.11
CA LEU A 101 -11.85 2.94 -1.33
C LEU A 101 -11.77 3.58 0.06
N LYS A 102 -12.90 3.69 0.74
CA LYS A 102 -12.95 3.96 2.18
C LYS A 102 -12.74 2.66 2.96
N PRO A 103 -12.20 2.72 4.19
CA PRO A 103 -12.06 1.53 5.04
C PRO A 103 -13.39 0.78 5.27
N SER A 104 -14.50 1.51 5.38
CA SER A 104 -15.85 0.93 5.49
C SER A 104 -16.24 0.15 4.24
N GLU A 105 -16.00 0.70 3.05
CA GLU A 105 -16.27 0.04 1.76
C GLU A 105 -15.44 -1.24 1.61
N PHE A 106 -14.16 -1.19 2.00
CA PHE A 106 -13.28 -2.35 2.01
C PHE A 106 -13.77 -3.45 2.96
N ASN A 107 -14.21 -3.09 4.17
CA ASN A 107 -14.77 -4.05 5.14
C ASN A 107 -16.10 -4.63 4.63
N SER A 108 -17.00 -3.80 4.10
CA SER A 108 -18.28 -4.23 3.53
C SER A 108 -18.08 -5.16 2.32
N HIS A 109 -17.10 -4.86 1.46
CA HIS A 109 -16.70 -5.73 0.36
C HIS A 109 -16.34 -7.12 0.87
N TRP A 110 -15.42 -7.21 1.83
CA TRP A 110 -15.00 -8.51 2.36
C TRP A 110 -16.05 -9.23 3.19
N LEU A 111 -16.95 -8.51 3.87
CA LEU A 111 -18.11 -9.11 4.53
C LEU A 111 -19.04 -9.79 3.51
N LYS A 112 -19.38 -9.10 2.42
CA LYS A 112 -20.23 -9.66 1.36
C LYS A 112 -19.61 -10.93 0.75
N ARG A 113 -18.30 -10.91 0.50
CA ARG A 113 -17.57 -12.05 -0.07
C ARG A 113 -17.48 -13.24 0.89
N ALA A 114 -17.31 -12.99 2.18
CA ALA A 114 -17.34 -14.04 3.19
C ALA A 114 -18.72 -14.70 3.26
N LEU A 115 -19.79 -13.90 3.23
CA LEU A 115 -21.17 -14.38 3.23
C LEU A 115 -21.54 -15.16 1.96
N SER A 116 -20.94 -14.84 0.81
CA SER A 116 -21.13 -15.59 -0.44
C SER A 116 -20.20 -16.81 -0.60
N GLY A 117 -19.33 -17.09 0.39
CA GLY A 117 -18.40 -18.21 0.34
C GLY A 117 -17.18 -18.01 -0.57
N GLU A 118 -16.91 -16.79 -1.03
CA GLU A 118 -15.77 -16.49 -1.91
C GLU A 118 -14.42 -16.36 -1.18
N GLY A 119 -14.48 -16.32 0.15
CA GLY A 119 -13.34 -16.27 1.06
C GLY A 119 -13.34 -15.04 1.97
N ALA A 120 -12.38 -15.02 2.89
CA ALA A 120 -12.17 -13.91 3.81
C ALA A 120 -11.09 -12.94 3.28
N GLY A 121 -11.13 -11.71 3.77
CA GLY A 121 -10.16 -10.68 3.43
C GLY A 121 -8.77 -10.89 4.05
N PRO A 122 -7.83 -9.98 3.78
CA PRO A 122 -6.48 -10.03 4.32
C PRO A 122 -6.46 -10.10 5.85
N LYS A 123 -5.53 -10.90 6.39
CA LYS A 123 -5.37 -11.03 7.85
C LYS A 123 -4.69 -9.78 8.42
N ARG A 124 -5.16 -9.33 9.58
CA ARG A 124 -4.53 -8.25 10.35
C ARG A 124 -3.47 -8.80 11.29
N LEU A 125 -2.21 -8.39 11.12
CA LEU A 125 -1.07 -8.84 11.90
C LEU A 125 -0.26 -7.64 12.40
N THR A 126 0.55 -7.82 13.45
CA THR A 126 1.52 -6.78 13.84
C THR A 126 2.62 -6.67 12.79
N ASP A 127 3.25 -5.50 12.75
CA ASP A 127 4.35 -5.23 11.82
C ASP A 127 5.51 -6.23 11.98
N GLU A 128 5.77 -6.73 13.19
CA GLU A 128 6.78 -7.74 13.50
C GLU A 128 6.39 -9.13 13.01
N GLU A 129 5.12 -9.53 13.21
CA GLU A 129 4.57 -10.79 12.71
C GLU A 129 4.64 -10.85 11.18
N ILE A 130 4.26 -9.74 10.54
CA ILE A 130 4.32 -9.51 9.10
C ILE A 130 5.74 -9.71 8.56
N ILE A 131 6.73 -9.06 9.16
CA ILE A 131 8.15 -9.19 8.77
C ILE A 131 8.62 -10.63 8.94
N SER A 132 8.28 -11.26 10.07
CA SER A 132 8.66 -12.64 10.37
C SER A 132 8.07 -13.62 9.34
N ARG A 133 6.90 -13.32 8.78
CA ARG A 133 6.27 -14.14 7.74
C ARG A 133 6.92 -14.01 6.37
N ILE A 134 7.58 -12.89 6.08
CA ILE A 134 8.38 -12.73 4.85
C ILE A 134 9.70 -13.47 4.96
N LYS A 135 10.37 -13.37 6.11
CA LYS A 135 11.73 -13.91 6.32
C LYS A 135 11.80 -15.43 6.37
N ASN A 136 10.72 -16.10 6.75
CA ASN A 136 10.66 -17.55 6.92
C ASN A 136 10.21 -18.31 5.65
N ILE A 137 10.42 -17.74 4.46
CA ILE A 137 10.16 -18.38 3.15
C ILE A 137 11.47 -18.43 2.36
#